data_AF-A0A961CZ94-F1
#
_entry.id   AF-A0A961CZ94-F1
#
_cell.length_a   1.000
_cell.length_b   1.000
_cell.length_c   1.000
_cell.angle_alpha   90.00
_cell.angle_beta   90.00
_cell.angle_gamma   90.00
#
_symmetry.space_group_name_H-M   'P 1'
#
loop_
_entity.id
_entity.type
_entity.pdbx_description
1 polymer ?
#
loop_
_entity_poly.entity_id
_entity_poly.type
_entity_poly.pdbx_seq_one_letter_code
_entity_poly.pdbx_strand_id
1 'polypeptide(L)'
;MATACGAYPNGPDSDFVVANLLDDQQNSLEEPAAAPDQLGWETQGNAAIDRTDGTASTGDASLRVLASSSDPIHVDDSGDVRVATSTSTRGVRVSAGEVYAGWLDVTSSSTRTRVRCELRWYDDTGAIIDTDEGPQLVEMPSMWTTPFCFGRAPEDALFGALRLHITDASRDDAYYLDNAWMIQVTGVPSGGDLPVPDPAAPTAGAPAPTSTSTTAAPTTTVAPTTAAPTTAAPTTAAPSPTPTQPVAPSGSHPGEADTGPTGEGTRNLGSVVVRSGEVRNIDNAVVDRLEVHPGGTIVATNVRVNGAVVVVPRPGQAITKLHLDNVAVTNGMTVNVTDDSGLYWGAPVPVDIKVSNSWIRHPQGSGSDHTQALAGFGYPTGATFTNTTFILDGPFNGTGTAPVFWHGQDTTFDNCYFGFDKGLASYYTVYVRGANNLVRNSTFEKGVANHIYPNSDKPMATYVGNVDAHTGEPVTP
;
A
#
# COMPACT_ATOMS: atom_id res chain seq x y z
N MET A 1 -1.86 12.65 -11.45
CA MET A 1 -1.31 11.30 -11.67
C MET A 1 -1.71 10.46 -10.47
N ALA A 2 -2.48 9.40 -10.74
CA ALA A 2 -2.98 8.32 -9.86
C ALA A 2 -3.55 8.70 -8.47
N THR A 3 -4.87 8.60 -8.34
CA THR A 3 -5.64 8.67 -7.08
C THR A 3 -5.48 7.37 -6.29
N ALA A 4 -5.38 7.52 -4.97
CA ALA A 4 -5.15 6.47 -3.98
C ALA A 4 -6.28 5.43 -3.90
N CYS A 5 -5.93 4.15 -3.90
CA CYS A 5 -6.75 3.11 -3.29
C CYS A 5 -6.62 3.21 -1.77
N GLY A 6 -7.74 3.30 -1.07
CA GLY A 6 -7.78 3.20 0.39
C GLY A 6 -7.29 1.82 0.83
N ALA A 7 -6.37 1.79 1.78
CA ALA A 7 -5.92 0.58 2.44
C ALA A 7 -7.11 -0.10 3.14
N TYR A 8 -7.55 -1.26 2.62
CA TYR A 8 -8.32 -2.23 3.39
C TYR A 8 -7.36 -3.21 4.09
N PRO A 9 -7.73 -3.74 5.27
CA PRO A 9 -6.80 -4.39 6.17
C PRO A 9 -6.65 -5.86 5.81
N ASN A 10 -5.54 -6.26 5.18
CA ASN A 10 -5.15 -7.66 5.11
C ASN A 10 -3.69 -7.80 5.55
N GLY A 11 -3.48 -8.03 6.84
CA GLY A 11 -2.25 -8.57 7.42
C GLY A 11 -2.50 -9.99 7.96
N PRO A 12 -1.51 -10.89 7.92
CA PRO A 12 -1.67 -12.31 8.19
C PRO A 12 -1.63 -12.58 9.70
N ASP A 13 -2.74 -12.34 10.39
CA ASP A 13 -3.06 -13.02 11.64
C ASP A 13 -4.54 -12.82 11.98
N SER A 14 -5.40 -13.44 11.18
CA SER A 14 -6.71 -13.84 11.65
C SER A 14 -7.18 -15.02 10.82
N ASP A 15 -7.91 -15.93 11.45
CA ASP A 15 -8.78 -16.91 10.83
C ASP A 15 -9.88 -16.28 9.93
N PHE A 16 -9.72 -15.04 9.43
CA PHE A 16 -10.44 -14.52 8.28
C PHE A 16 -9.77 -15.04 7.02
N VAL A 17 -9.97 -16.34 6.74
CA VAL A 17 -9.99 -16.80 5.35
C VAL A 17 -11.18 -16.09 4.72
N VAL A 18 -10.95 -14.90 4.17
CA VAL A 18 -11.94 -14.27 3.30
C VAL A 18 -11.91 -15.08 2.01
N ALA A 19 -12.75 -16.11 1.97
CA ALA A 19 -12.85 -16.98 0.82
C ALA A 19 -13.26 -16.13 -0.39
N ASN A 20 -12.52 -16.25 -1.49
CA ASN A 20 -13.02 -15.77 -2.76
C ASN A 20 -14.34 -16.49 -3.03
N LEU A 21 -15.40 -15.73 -3.30
CA LEU A 21 -16.71 -16.26 -3.59
C LEU A 21 -16.84 -16.72 -5.05
N LEU A 22 -15.86 -16.36 -5.89
CA LEU A 22 -15.71 -16.87 -7.25
C LEU A 22 -15.01 -18.23 -7.22
N ASP A 23 -15.39 -19.13 -8.11
CA ASP A 23 -14.69 -20.39 -8.30
C ASP A 23 -13.34 -20.19 -9.03
N ASP A 24 -12.51 -21.23 -9.06
CA ASP A 24 -11.17 -21.17 -9.68
C ASP A 24 -11.24 -20.82 -11.18
N GLN A 25 -12.29 -21.26 -11.87
CA GLN A 25 -12.47 -20.98 -13.30
C GLN A 25 -12.81 -19.51 -13.53
N GLN A 26 -13.56 -18.89 -12.63
CA GLN A 26 -13.91 -17.46 -12.68
C GLN A 26 -12.75 -16.57 -12.21
N ASN A 27 -11.99 -17.02 -11.22
CA ASN A 27 -10.90 -16.28 -10.59
C ASN A 27 -9.63 -16.25 -11.45
N SER A 28 -9.00 -17.41 -11.66
CA SER A 28 -7.67 -17.52 -12.25
C SER A 28 -7.68 -18.05 -13.68
N LEU A 29 -8.77 -18.70 -14.10
CA LEU A 29 -8.93 -19.25 -15.45
C LEU A 29 -7.85 -20.27 -15.83
N GLU A 30 -7.07 -20.77 -14.89
CA GLU A 30 -5.96 -21.68 -15.15
C GLU A 30 -6.43 -23.03 -15.69
N GLU A 31 -7.61 -23.47 -15.27
CA GLU A 31 -8.21 -24.69 -15.78
C GLU A 31 -8.77 -24.48 -17.20
N PRO A 32 -8.47 -25.39 -18.14
CA PRO A 32 -8.99 -25.30 -19.49
C PRO A 32 -10.51 -25.57 -19.50
N ALA A 33 -11.29 -24.59 -19.97
CA ALA A 33 -12.71 -24.79 -20.22
C ALA A 33 -12.94 -25.62 -21.49
N ALA A 34 -13.86 -26.59 -21.46
CA ALA A 34 -14.18 -27.39 -22.64
C ALA A 34 -15.03 -26.62 -23.66
N ALA A 35 -15.67 -25.51 -23.25
CA ALA A 35 -16.41 -24.59 -24.09
C ALA A 35 -16.50 -23.18 -23.46
N PRO A 36 -16.73 -22.09 -24.24
CA PRO A 36 -16.78 -20.72 -23.72
C PRO A 36 -17.82 -20.49 -22.62
N ASP A 37 -18.94 -21.21 -22.65
CA ASP A 37 -19.99 -21.17 -21.63
C ASP A 37 -19.58 -21.80 -20.29
N GLN A 38 -18.44 -22.49 -20.25
CA GLN A 38 -17.86 -23.07 -19.04
C GLN A 38 -16.82 -22.17 -18.38
N LEU A 39 -16.54 -20.97 -18.92
CA LEU A 39 -15.60 -20.04 -18.32
C LEU A 39 -16.11 -19.44 -17.01
N GLY A 40 -17.40 -19.61 -16.70
CA GLY A 40 -18.03 -18.91 -15.57
C GLY A 40 -18.17 -17.40 -15.80
N TRP A 41 -17.92 -16.94 -17.04
CA TRP A 41 -18.04 -15.57 -17.52
C TRP A 41 -19.05 -15.49 -18.66
N GLU A 42 -19.77 -14.37 -18.73
CA GLU A 42 -20.84 -14.13 -19.68
C GLU A 42 -20.73 -12.73 -20.29
N THR A 43 -21.07 -12.64 -21.58
CA THR A 43 -21.18 -11.35 -22.28
C THR A 43 -22.50 -10.67 -21.90
N GLN A 44 -22.45 -9.34 -21.74
CA GLN A 44 -23.61 -8.52 -21.42
C GLN A 44 -23.71 -7.32 -22.39
N GLY A 45 -23.23 -7.50 -23.61
CA GLY A 45 -23.22 -6.50 -24.67
C GLY A 45 -21.85 -6.26 -25.27
N ASN A 46 -21.83 -6.22 -26.59
CA ASN A 46 -20.70 -5.84 -27.44
C ASN A 46 -19.41 -6.61 -27.16
N ALA A 47 -19.50 -7.84 -26.65
CA ALA A 47 -18.35 -8.64 -26.27
C ALA A 47 -18.36 -10.00 -26.97
N ALA A 48 -17.18 -10.51 -27.27
CA ALA A 48 -16.93 -11.94 -27.40
C ALA A 48 -15.85 -12.31 -26.38
N ILE A 49 -15.96 -13.50 -25.78
CA ILE A 49 -15.01 -13.95 -24.77
C ILE A 49 -14.42 -15.31 -25.14
N ASP A 50 -13.13 -15.47 -24.86
CA ASP A 50 -12.40 -16.72 -24.96
C ASP A 50 -11.31 -16.78 -23.89
N ARG A 51 -10.95 -17.98 -23.42
CA ARG A 51 -9.75 -18.16 -22.61
C ARG A 51 -8.52 -18.15 -23.50
N THR A 52 -7.46 -17.48 -23.07
CA THR A 52 -6.19 -17.44 -23.78
C THR A 52 -5.03 -17.76 -22.83
N ASP A 53 -3.95 -18.29 -23.39
CA ASP A 53 -2.65 -18.52 -22.76
C ASP A 53 -1.57 -17.51 -23.22
N GLY A 54 -1.95 -16.54 -24.06
CA GLY A 54 -1.01 -15.59 -24.64
C GLY A 54 -0.69 -14.38 -23.76
N THR A 55 -1.47 -14.13 -22.71
CA THR A 55 -1.35 -12.98 -21.80
C THR A 55 -2.05 -13.33 -20.50
N ALA A 56 -1.40 -13.13 -19.35
CA ALA A 56 -1.96 -13.36 -18.02
C ALA A 56 -1.37 -12.36 -17.01
N SER A 57 -2.14 -12.00 -15.97
CA SER A 57 -1.68 -11.19 -14.84
C SER A 57 -0.94 -12.09 -13.85
N THR A 58 -1.51 -13.28 -13.62
CA THR A 58 -1.03 -14.34 -12.77
C THR A 58 -1.15 -15.68 -13.49
N GLY A 59 -0.19 -16.58 -13.30
CA GLY A 59 -0.25 -17.90 -13.94
C GLY A 59 -0.08 -17.85 -15.46
N ASP A 60 -0.76 -18.76 -16.15
CA ASP A 60 -0.58 -19.01 -17.58
C ASP A 60 -1.80 -18.59 -18.42
N ALA A 61 -2.93 -18.25 -17.80
CA ALA A 61 -4.18 -18.01 -18.52
C ALA A 61 -4.88 -16.70 -18.15
N SER A 62 -5.69 -16.20 -19.07
CA SER A 62 -6.63 -15.11 -18.79
C SER A 62 -7.87 -15.20 -19.68
N LEU A 63 -8.84 -14.34 -19.40
CA LEU A 63 -10.03 -14.15 -20.19
C LEU A 63 -9.75 -13.06 -21.20
N ARG A 64 -9.70 -13.42 -22.48
CA ARG A 64 -9.71 -12.46 -23.56
C ARG A 64 -11.14 -11.97 -23.79
N VAL A 65 -11.30 -10.66 -23.81
CA VAL A 65 -12.54 -9.96 -24.12
C VAL A 65 -12.32 -9.15 -25.40
N LEU A 66 -12.99 -9.54 -26.47
CA LEU A 66 -12.95 -8.85 -27.75
C LEU A 66 -14.17 -7.95 -27.87
N ALA A 67 -13.95 -6.64 -28.05
CA ALA A 67 -14.99 -5.68 -28.39
C ALA A 67 -15.60 -6.04 -29.75
N SER A 68 -16.81 -6.59 -29.74
CA SER A 68 -17.42 -7.16 -30.93
C SER A 68 -18.90 -6.83 -31.02
N SER A 69 -19.32 -6.33 -32.18
CA SER A 69 -20.74 -6.18 -32.49
C SER A 69 -21.42 -7.49 -32.95
N SER A 70 -20.69 -8.61 -32.95
CA SER A 70 -21.23 -9.93 -33.30
C SER A 70 -21.72 -10.72 -32.09
N ASP A 71 -21.70 -10.11 -30.91
CA ASP A 71 -22.29 -10.67 -29.69
C ASP A 71 -23.77 -11.00 -29.95
N PRO A 72 -24.24 -12.24 -29.75
CA PRO A 72 -25.66 -12.57 -29.88
C PRO A 72 -26.53 -11.77 -28.89
N ILE A 73 -25.94 -11.24 -27.81
CA ILE A 73 -26.57 -10.33 -26.85
C ILE A 73 -26.11 -8.90 -27.13
N HIS A 74 -26.05 -8.49 -28.40
CA HIS A 74 -25.76 -7.10 -28.75
C HIS A 74 -26.81 -6.17 -28.11
N VAL A 75 -26.37 -5.32 -27.18
CA VAL A 75 -27.27 -4.50 -26.36
C VAL A 75 -27.51 -3.12 -26.99
N ASP A 76 -26.48 -2.51 -27.61
CA ASP A 76 -26.54 -1.12 -28.10
C ASP A 76 -25.34 -0.71 -28.99
N ASP A 77 -25.45 0.46 -29.63
CA ASP A 77 -24.38 1.14 -30.40
C ASP A 77 -23.43 1.99 -29.51
N SER A 78 -23.43 1.81 -28.17
CA SER A 78 -22.68 2.69 -27.27
C SER A 78 -21.16 2.54 -27.37
N GLY A 79 -20.68 1.41 -27.90
CA GLY A 79 -19.27 1.03 -27.84
C GLY A 79 -18.84 0.50 -26.46
N ASP A 80 -19.75 0.44 -25.49
CA ASP A 80 -19.45 -0.14 -24.19
C ASP A 80 -19.43 -1.66 -24.26
N VAL A 81 -18.39 -2.26 -23.68
CA VAL A 81 -18.19 -3.71 -23.61
C VAL A 81 -18.33 -4.16 -22.16
N ARG A 82 -19.15 -5.19 -21.93
CA ARG A 82 -19.50 -5.66 -20.59
C ARG A 82 -19.39 -7.17 -20.51
N VAL A 83 -18.60 -7.64 -19.55
CA VAL A 83 -18.49 -9.07 -19.20
C VAL A 83 -18.63 -9.24 -17.70
N ALA A 84 -19.39 -10.24 -17.28
CA ALA A 84 -19.64 -10.51 -15.87
C ALA A 84 -19.38 -11.98 -15.56
N THR A 85 -19.06 -12.28 -14.30
CA THR A 85 -19.17 -13.65 -13.80
C THR A 85 -20.62 -14.14 -13.89
N SER A 86 -20.84 -15.44 -13.70
CA SER A 86 -22.14 -16.12 -13.81
C SER A 86 -23.31 -15.23 -13.38
N THR A 87 -24.29 -15.01 -14.26
CA THR A 87 -25.32 -13.98 -14.05
C THR A 87 -26.65 -14.58 -13.60
N SER A 88 -27.63 -13.72 -13.26
CA SER A 88 -28.99 -14.15 -12.89
C SER A 88 -28.95 -15.10 -11.68
N THR A 89 -29.75 -16.16 -11.68
CA THR A 89 -29.78 -17.16 -10.58
C THR A 89 -28.54 -18.07 -10.52
N ARG A 90 -27.55 -17.87 -11.41
CA ARG A 90 -26.25 -18.58 -11.38
C ARG A 90 -25.14 -17.75 -10.73
N GLY A 91 -25.43 -16.53 -10.29
CA GLY A 91 -24.47 -15.69 -9.58
C GLY A 91 -24.09 -16.22 -8.20
N VAL A 92 -23.13 -15.54 -7.60
CA VAL A 92 -22.68 -15.78 -6.22
C VAL A 92 -23.86 -15.55 -5.29
N ARG A 93 -24.16 -16.48 -4.38
CA ARG A 93 -25.18 -16.25 -3.35
C ARG A 93 -24.75 -15.14 -2.40
N VAL A 94 -25.64 -14.17 -2.19
CA VAL A 94 -25.38 -13.02 -1.32
C VAL A 94 -26.45 -12.93 -0.24
N SER A 95 -26.13 -12.22 0.83
CA SER A 95 -27.07 -11.93 1.91
C SER A 95 -27.48 -10.46 1.82
N ALA A 96 -28.78 -10.22 1.78
CA ALA A 96 -29.36 -8.88 1.81
C ALA A 96 -28.78 -8.04 2.96
N GLY A 97 -28.40 -6.79 2.65
CA GLY A 97 -27.83 -5.83 3.58
C GLY A 97 -26.34 -6.01 3.89
N GLU A 98 -25.71 -7.10 3.45
CA GLU A 98 -24.27 -7.32 3.63
C GLU A 98 -23.44 -6.54 2.59
N VAL A 99 -22.20 -6.22 2.96
CA VAL A 99 -21.27 -5.49 2.08
C VAL A 99 -20.35 -6.48 1.38
N TYR A 100 -20.12 -6.23 0.10
CA TYR A 100 -19.20 -7.00 -0.73
C TYR A 100 -18.18 -6.08 -1.39
N ALA A 101 -17.04 -6.65 -1.72
CA ALA A 101 -16.00 -6.02 -2.50
C ALA A 101 -15.68 -6.89 -3.72
N GLY A 102 -15.34 -6.23 -4.81
CA GLY A 102 -14.92 -6.86 -6.06
C GLY A 102 -13.66 -6.21 -6.61
N TRP A 103 -12.81 -7.01 -7.24
CA TRP A 103 -11.70 -6.52 -8.06
C TRP A 103 -11.31 -7.56 -9.10
N LEU A 104 -10.58 -7.11 -10.12
CA LEU A 104 -10.04 -7.93 -11.20
C LEU A 104 -8.86 -7.18 -11.81
N ASP A 105 -7.93 -7.89 -12.42
CA ASP A 105 -6.86 -7.29 -13.21
C ASP A 105 -7.31 -7.20 -14.67
N VAL A 106 -7.07 -6.04 -15.31
CA VAL A 106 -7.39 -5.81 -16.73
C VAL A 106 -6.25 -5.13 -17.46
N THR A 107 -5.99 -5.54 -18.70
CA THR A 107 -5.03 -4.90 -19.63
C THR A 107 -5.57 -4.93 -21.05
N SER A 108 -5.15 -3.99 -21.90
CA SER A 108 -5.42 -3.94 -23.35
C SER A 108 -4.12 -4.10 -24.13
N SER A 109 -4.19 -4.69 -25.32
CA SER A 109 -3.02 -4.78 -26.20
C SER A 109 -2.69 -3.48 -26.94
N SER A 110 -3.66 -2.56 -27.10
CA SER A 110 -3.51 -1.48 -28.10
C SER A 110 -4.20 -0.16 -27.79
N THR A 111 -5.20 -0.12 -26.91
CA THR A 111 -6.10 1.04 -26.85
C THR A 111 -6.28 1.53 -25.43
N ARG A 112 -5.94 2.80 -25.21
CA ARG A 112 -6.18 3.46 -23.92
C ARG A 112 -7.67 3.69 -23.76
N THR A 113 -8.30 2.95 -22.84
CA THR A 113 -9.75 3.06 -22.60
C THR A 113 -10.05 3.19 -21.12
N ARG A 114 -11.32 3.43 -20.81
CA ARG A 114 -11.76 3.59 -19.44
C ARG A 114 -12.44 2.32 -18.98
N VAL A 115 -11.99 1.79 -17.86
CA VAL A 115 -12.48 0.54 -17.28
C VAL A 115 -12.99 0.78 -15.87
N ARG A 116 -13.99 0.02 -15.44
CA ARG A 116 -14.42 -0.04 -14.03
C ARG A 116 -14.89 -1.43 -13.64
N CYS A 117 -14.81 -1.71 -12.35
CA CYS A 117 -15.40 -2.86 -11.68
C CYS A 117 -16.82 -2.49 -11.27
N GLU A 118 -17.76 -3.41 -11.35
CA GLU A 118 -19.12 -3.23 -10.86
C GLU A 118 -19.60 -4.50 -10.15
N LEU A 119 -20.43 -4.34 -9.13
CA LEU A 119 -21.19 -5.43 -8.52
C LEU A 119 -22.64 -5.34 -8.99
N ARG A 120 -23.13 -6.40 -9.63
CA ARG A 120 -24.53 -6.50 -10.06
C ARG A 120 -25.31 -7.39 -9.11
N TRP A 121 -26.48 -6.92 -8.71
CA TRP A 121 -27.36 -7.62 -7.77
C TRP A 121 -28.58 -8.17 -8.50
N TYR A 122 -28.96 -9.40 -8.15
CA TYR A 122 -30.10 -10.09 -8.74
C TYR A 122 -31.05 -10.62 -7.66
N ASP A 123 -32.35 -10.56 -7.96
CA ASP A 123 -33.41 -11.15 -7.14
C ASP A 123 -33.53 -12.68 -7.34
N ASP A 124 -34.57 -13.28 -6.76
CA ASP A 124 -34.85 -14.72 -6.85
C ASP A 124 -35.30 -15.19 -8.24
N THR A 125 -35.79 -14.27 -9.08
CA THR A 125 -36.11 -14.52 -10.49
C THR A 125 -34.88 -14.40 -11.37
N GLY A 126 -33.79 -13.85 -10.82
CA GLY A 126 -32.55 -13.57 -11.53
C GLY A 126 -32.63 -12.30 -12.37
N ALA A 127 -33.57 -11.40 -12.09
CA ALA A 127 -33.63 -10.07 -12.67
C ALA A 127 -32.62 -9.15 -11.97
N ILE A 128 -32.04 -8.20 -12.72
CA ILE A 128 -31.16 -7.18 -12.13
C ILE A 128 -32.02 -6.20 -11.34
N ILE A 129 -31.69 -6.02 -10.06
CA ILE A 129 -32.37 -5.08 -9.17
C ILE A 129 -31.53 -3.84 -8.87
N ASP A 130 -30.20 -3.97 -8.88
CA ASP A 130 -29.30 -2.84 -8.67
C ASP A 130 -27.89 -3.13 -9.21
N THR A 131 -27.06 -2.08 -9.32
CA THR A 131 -25.65 -2.15 -9.73
C THR A 131 -24.84 -1.12 -8.95
N ASP A 132 -23.88 -1.58 -8.16
CA ASP A 132 -22.87 -0.72 -7.54
C ASP A 132 -21.68 -0.56 -8.48
N GLU A 133 -21.34 0.69 -8.82
CA GLU A 133 -20.24 1.00 -9.73
C GLU A 133 -18.98 1.46 -8.97
N GLY A 134 -17.84 0.87 -9.32
CA GLY A 134 -16.53 1.35 -8.90
C GLY A 134 -16.05 2.57 -9.68
N PRO A 135 -14.97 3.23 -9.25
CA PRO A 135 -14.40 4.36 -9.96
C PRO A 135 -13.92 3.96 -11.36
N GLN A 136 -14.06 4.89 -12.31
CA GLN A 136 -13.55 4.70 -13.65
C GLN A 136 -12.05 4.96 -13.70
N LEU A 137 -11.28 3.95 -14.08
CA LEU A 137 -9.83 4.02 -14.25
C LEU A 137 -9.50 4.13 -15.74
N VAL A 138 -8.39 4.79 -16.06
CA VAL A 138 -7.87 4.80 -17.43
C VAL A 138 -6.82 3.71 -17.53
N GLU A 139 -7.15 2.64 -18.25
CA GLU A 139 -6.24 1.54 -18.54
C GLU A 139 -5.18 1.99 -19.55
N MET A 140 -3.95 1.48 -19.39
CA MET A 140 -2.80 1.82 -20.23
C MET A 140 -2.34 0.55 -20.97
N PRO A 141 -2.24 0.58 -22.32
CA PRO A 141 -1.94 -0.62 -23.07
C PRO A 141 -0.69 -1.37 -22.56
N SER A 142 -0.80 -2.69 -22.48
CA SER A 142 0.22 -3.62 -21.98
C SER A 142 0.58 -3.44 -20.50
N MET A 143 -0.28 -2.78 -19.72
CA MET A 143 -0.12 -2.61 -18.27
C MET A 143 -1.38 -3.04 -17.55
N TRP A 144 -1.24 -4.07 -16.70
CA TRP A 144 -2.32 -4.52 -15.83
C TRP A 144 -2.75 -3.42 -14.87
N THR A 145 -4.05 -3.15 -14.85
CA THR A 145 -4.72 -2.20 -13.97
C THR A 145 -5.76 -2.97 -13.15
N THR A 146 -5.91 -2.67 -11.87
CA THR A 146 -6.85 -3.36 -10.98
C THR A 146 -8.03 -2.46 -10.61
N PRO A 147 -9.11 -2.38 -11.41
CA PRO A 147 -10.34 -1.73 -10.98
C PRO A 147 -10.93 -2.47 -9.77
N PHE A 148 -11.50 -1.70 -8.86
CA PHE A 148 -12.13 -2.20 -7.64
C PHE A 148 -13.53 -1.62 -7.50
N CYS A 149 -14.40 -2.32 -6.79
CA CYS A 149 -15.76 -1.87 -6.50
C CYS A 149 -16.25 -2.39 -5.14
N PHE A 150 -17.16 -1.65 -4.51
CA PHE A 150 -17.80 -2.00 -3.25
C PHE A 150 -19.29 -1.79 -3.39
N GLY A 151 -20.08 -2.63 -2.74
CA GLY A 151 -21.52 -2.56 -2.83
C GLY A 151 -22.21 -3.23 -1.66
N ARG A 152 -23.38 -2.74 -1.29
CA ARG A 152 -24.22 -3.35 -0.27
C ARG A 152 -25.37 -4.05 -0.98
N ALA A 153 -25.48 -5.36 -0.81
CA ALA A 153 -26.55 -6.13 -1.42
C ALA A 153 -27.93 -5.55 -1.00
N PRO A 154 -28.80 -5.17 -1.95
CA PRO A 154 -30.17 -4.71 -1.65
C PRO A 154 -30.98 -5.71 -0.81
N GLU A 155 -32.09 -5.24 -0.22
CA GLU A 155 -32.94 -6.07 0.66
C GLU A 155 -33.49 -7.34 -0.02
N ASP A 156 -33.65 -7.28 -1.33
CA ASP A 156 -34.18 -8.31 -2.22
C ASP A 156 -33.09 -9.06 -3.02
N ALA A 157 -31.81 -8.75 -2.79
CA ALA A 157 -30.71 -9.43 -3.47
C ALA A 157 -30.48 -10.84 -2.93
N LEU A 158 -30.53 -11.84 -3.81
CA LEU A 158 -30.15 -13.22 -3.52
C LEU A 158 -28.86 -13.64 -4.23
N PHE A 159 -28.54 -12.99 -5.35
CA PHE A 159 -27.32 -13.28 -6.10
C PHE A 159 -26.55 -11.99 -6.44
N GLY A 160 -25.24 -12.13 -6.58
CA GLY A 160 -24.33 -11.08 -7.02
C GLY A 160 -23.41 -11.58 -8.15
N ALA A 161 -22.97 -10.67 -9.01
CA ALA A 161 -21.94 -10.94 -10.01
C ALA A 161 -20.93 -9.80 -10.06
N LEU A 162 -19.66 -10.16 -10.28
CA LEU A 162 -18.58 -9.22 -10.56
C LEU A 162 -18.58 -8.91 -12.06
N ARG A 163 -18.51 -7.63 -12.42
CA ARG A 163 -18.55 -7.19 -13.82
C ARG A 163 -17.41 -6.24 -14.15
N LEU A 164 -16.78 -6.47 -15.29
CA LEU A 164 -15.92 -5.51 -15.96
C LEU A 164 -16.76 -4.71 -16.96
N HIS A 165 -16.64 -3.39 -16.88
CA HIS A 165 -17.23 -2.46 -17.84
C HIS A 165 -16.13 -1.62 -18.48
N ILE A 166 -16.02 -1.73 -19.80
CA ILE A 166 -15.10 -0.94 -20.64
C ILE A 166 -15.94 0.07 -21.42
N THR A 167 -15.62 1.36 -21.30
CA THR A 167 -16.35 2.45 -21.96
C THR A 167 -15.69 2.84 -23.26
N ASP A 168 -16.50 3.09 -24.30
CA ASP A 168 -16.07 3.55 -25.62
C ASP A 168 -14.97 2.67 -26.26
N ALA A 169 -15.08 1.34 -26.16
CA ALA A 169 -14.12 0.44 -26.80
C ALA A 169 -14.26 0.51 -28.33
N SER A 170 -13.13 0.53 -29.04
CA SER A 170 -13.17 0.40 -30.50
C SER A 170 -13.48 -1.03 -30.87
N ARG A 171 -14.19 -1.21 -32.00
CA ARG A 171 -14.43 -2.55 -32.54
C ARG A 171 -13.11 -3.26 -32.78
N ASP A 172 -13.07 -4.53 -32.43
CA ASP A 172 -11.91 -5.42 -32.51
C ASP A 172 -10.80 -5.12 -31.48
N ASP A 173 -11.00 -4.18 -30.55
CA ASP A 173 -10.12 -4.03 -29.39
C ASP A 173 -10.15 -5.29 -28.53
N ALA A 174 -8.96 -5.76 -28.14
CA ALA A 174 -8.82 -6.91 -27.26
C ALA A 174 -8.33 -6.47 -25.88
N TYR A 175 -9.06 -6.93 -24.87
CA TYR A 175 -8.76 -6.81 -23.46
C TYR A 175 -8.50 -8.18 -22.87
N TYR A 176 -7.75 -8.21 -21.79
CA TYR A 176 -7.46 -9.41 -21.03
C TYR A 176 -7.83 -9.15 -19.58
N LEU A 177 -8.56 -10.08 -18.98
CA LEU A 177 -9.03 -10.04 -17.62
C LEU A 177 -8.49 -11.25 -16.87
N ASP A 178 -7.98 -11.06 -15.66
CA ASP A 178 -7.44 -12.13 -14.84
C ASP A 178 -7.56 -11.81 -13.34
N ASN A 179 -7.28 -12.79 -12.46
CA ASN A 179 -7.21 -12.67 -11.02
C ASN A 179 -8.43 -11.95 -10.42
N ALA A 180 -9.61 -12.47 -10.74
CA ALA A 180 -10.88 -11.87 -10.34
C ALA A 180 -11.30 -12.34 -8.94
N TRP A 181 -11.79 -11.41 -8.14
CA TRP A 181 -12.20 -11.66 -6.77
C TRP A 181 -13.53 -10.99 -6.45
N MET A 182 -14.36 -11.71 -5.70
CA MET A 182 -15.53 -11.17 -5.03
C MET A 182 -15.55 -11.72 -3.61
N ILE A 183 -15.68 -10.84 -2.63
CA ILE A 183 -15.66 -11.22 -1.21
C ILE A 183 -16.80 -10.56 -0.43
N GLN A 184 -17.23 -11.19 0.66
CA GLN A 184 -18.06 -10.53 1.66
C GLN A 184 -17.16 -9.78 2.66
N VAL A 185 -17.43 -8.50 2.86
CA VAL A 185 -16.72 -7.65 3.82
C VAL A 185 -17.44 -7.75 5.17
N THR A 186 -16.83 -8.45 6.13
CA THR A 186 -17.39 -8.58 7.47
C THR A 186 -17.06 -7.37 8.35
N GLY A 187 -17.87 -7.13 9.38
CA GLY A 187 -17.62 -6.08 10.36
C GLY A 187 -18.07 -4.67 9.97
N VAL A 188 -18.72 -4.50 8.82
CA VAL A 188 -19.37 -3.23 8.44
C VAL A 188 -20.79 -3.21 9.00
N PRO A 189 -21.16 -2.28 9.90
CA PRO A 189 -22.51 -2.19 10.44
C PRO A 189 -23.56 -2.05 9.33
N SER A 190 -24.71 -2.73 9.50
CA SER A 190 -25.89 -2.51 8.67
C SER A 190 -26.37 -1.06 8.86
N GLY A 191 -26.32 -0.26 7.79
CA GLY A 191 -26.75 1.15 7.79
C GLY A 191 -25.64 2.20 7.92
N GLY A 192 -24.35 1.80 7.94
CA GLY A 192 -23.26 2.75 7.70
C GLY A 192 -23.14 3.06 6.21
N ASP A 193 -22.97 4.35 5.87
CA ASP A 193 -22.60 4.76 4.51
C ASP A 193 -21.31 4.04 4.12
N LEU A 194 -21.30 3.45 2.91
CA LEU A 194 -20.09 2.87 2.36
C LEU A 194 -19.06 3.99 2.18
N PRO A 195 -17.75 3.73 2.38
CA PRO A 195 -16.72 4.69 2.04
C PRO A 195 -16.74 4.92 0.52
N VAL A 196 -17.44 5.96 0.07
CA VAL A 196 -17.42 6.41 -1.32
C VAL A 196 -16.08 7.11 -1.55
N PRO A 197 -15.25 6.68 -2.54
CA PRO A 197 -14.08 7.44 -2.93
C PRO A 197 -14.52 8.80 -3.48
N ASP A 198 -14.15 9.90 -2.81
CA ASP A 198 -14.53 11.25 -3.23
C ASP A 198 -13.93 11.57 -4.62
N PRO A 199 -14.74 11.90 -5.65
CA PRO A 199 -14.21 12.27 -6.95
C PRO A 199 -13.35 13.53 -6.84
N ALA A 200 -12.04 13.37 -7.11
CA ALA A 200 -11.04 14.42 -6.98
C ALA A 200 -11.50 15.76 -7.61
N ALA A 201 -11.62 16.80 -6.77
CA ALA A 201 -12.02 18.13 -7.22
C ALA A 201 -11.03 18.72 -8.25
N PRO A 202 -11.51 19.44 -9.27
CA PRO A 202 -10.64 20.09 -10.25
C PRO A 202 -9.76 21.15 -9.55
N THR A 203 -8.45 21.03 -9.69
CA THR A 203 -7.48 21.92 -9.06
C THR A 203 -7.58 23.34 -9.63
N ALA A 204 -8.11 24.28 -8.85
CA ALA A 204 -8.17 25.70 -9.18
C ALA A 204 -6.80 26.39 -8.96
N GLY A 205 -6.49 27.37 -9.82
CA GLY A 205 -5.19 28.01 -9.96
C GLY A 205 -4.66 28.77 -8.73
N ALA A 206 -3.34 28.92 -8.71
CA ALA A 206 -2.50 29.49 -7.65
C ALA A 206 -2.94 30.88 -7.12
N PRO A 207 -2.85 31.14 -5.79
CA PRO A 207 -2.99 32.50 -5.25
C PRO A 207 -1.68 33.30 -5.33
N ALA A 208 -1.81 34.60 -5.55
CA ALA A 208 -0.75 35.60 -5.58
C ALA A 208 -0.12 35.86 -4.18
N PRO A 209 1.14 36.32 -4.10
CA PRO A 209 1.83 36.51 -2.83
C PRO A 209 1.39 37.83 -2.16
N THR A 210 1.22 37.81 -0.84
CA THR A 210 1.02 39.02 -0.04
C THR A 210 2.11 39.15 1.04
N SER A 211 2.52 40.39 1.25
CA SER A 211 3.72 40.87 1.93
C SER A 211 3.70 40.87 3.46
N THR A 212 4.92 40.84 4.00
CA THR A 212 5.41 40.98 5.39
C THR A 212 4.92 42.21 6.20
N SER A 213 4.84 42.09 7.54
CA SER A 213 5.22 43.17 8.49
C SER A 213 5.38 42.73 9.97
N THR A 214 6.60 42.93 10.51
CA THR A 214 7.04 43.49 11.84
C THR A 214 6.47 43.13 13.23
N THR A 215 7.37 42.59 14.07
CA THR A 215 7.90 43.05 15.39
C THR A 215 7.00 43.51 16.55
N ALA A 216 7.17 42.89 17.74
CA ALA A 216 7.19 43.54 19.07
C ALA A 216 7.87 42.67 20.17
N ALA A 217 8.28 43.34 21.24
CA ALA A 217 9.32 43.07 22.25
C ALA A 217 8.92 42.15 23.44
N PRO A 218 9.85 41.74 24.34
CA PRO A 218 9.60 40.73 25.37
C PRO A 218 9.08 41.33 26.68
N THR A 219 8.23 40.57 27.39
CA THR A 219 7.83 40.85 28.77
C THR A 219 8.28 39.72 29.70
N THR A 220 9.03 40.12 30.72
CA THR A 220 9.42 39.34 31.89
C THR A 220 8.21 39.09 32.80
N THR A 221 8.05 37.87 33.33
CA THR A 221 7.12 37.61 34.45
C THR A 221 7.67 36.54 35.40
N VAL A 222 7.64 36.95 36.67
CA VAL A 222 7.94 36.38 37.98
C VAL A 222 7.92 34.84 38.15
N ALA A 223 8.91 34.34 38.90
CA ALA A 223 9.05 32.95 39.32
C ALA A 223 8.08 32.56 40.47
N PRO A 224 7.39 31.39 40.39
CA PRO A 224 6.67 30.83 41.52
C PRO A 224 7.58 29.91 42.37
N THR A 225 7.69 30.21 43.66
CA THR A 225 8.20 29.30 44.69
C THR A 225 7.27 28.11 44.88
N THR A 226 7.76 26.89 44.59
CA THR A 226 7.05 25.63 44.85
C THR A 226 7.79 24.83 45.92
N ALA A 227 7.05 24.32 46.90
CA ALA A 227 7.53 23.57 48.05
C ALA A 227 8.14 22.21 47.66
N ALA A 228 9.12 21.77 48.45
CA ALA A 228 9.87 20.53 48.24
C ALA A 228 9.00 19.28 48.51
N PRO A 229 8.93 18.31 47.58
CA PRO A 229 8.40 16.98 47.89
C PRO A 229 9.46 16.13 48.58
N THR A 230 9.07 15.47 49.68
CA THR A 230 9.83 14.41 50.34
C THR A 230 9.72 13.12 49.52
N THR A 231 10.78 12.79 48.78
CA THR A 231 10.92 11.51 48.07
C THR A 231 11.57 10.47 49.00
N ALA A 232 10.88 9.35 49.23
CA ALA A 232 11.43 8.19 49.91
C ALA A 232 12.54 7.54 49.06
N ALA A 233 13.61 7.08 49.72
CA ALA A 233 14.76 6.46 49.06
C ALA A 233 14.37 5.21 48.26
N PRO A 234 14.81 5.05 47.00
CA PRO A 234 14.53 3.87 46.21
C PRO A 234 15.32 2.67 46.77
N THR A 235 14.61 1.56 46.97
CA THR A 235 15.19 0.26 47.29
C THR A 235 15.95 -0.25 46.07
N THR A 236 17.27 -0.39 46.19
CA THR A 236 18.14 -0.96 45.15
C THR A 236 17.76 -2.42 44.90
N ALA A 237 17.04 -2.68 43.80
CA ALA A 237 16.92 -4.02 43.26
C ALA A 237 18.29 -4.48 42.74
N ALA A 238 18.63 -5.75 42.98
CA ALA A 238 19.87 -6.36 42.53
C ALA A 238 20.01 -6.23 41.00
N PRO A 239 21.24 -6.05 40.46
CA PRO A 239 21.46 -5.96 39.03
C PRO A 239 20.99 -7.24 38.33
N SER A 240 20.02 -7.08 37.44
CA SER A 240 19.68 -8.07 36.42
C SER A 240 20.92 -8.33 35.56
N PRO A 241 21.22 -9.57 35.14
CA PRO A 241 22.35 -9.84 34.24
C PRO A 241 22.27 -8.93 33.02
N THR A 242 23.37 -8.23 32.73
CA THR A 242 23.54 -7.44 31.51
C THR A 242 23.19 -8.31 30.31
N PRO A 243 22.16 -7.97 29.52
CA PRO A 243 21.91 -8.65 28.26
C PRO A 243 23.16 -8.53 27.40
N THR A 244 23.64 -9.65 26.86
CA THR A 244 24.74 -9.64 25.90
C THR A 244 24.37 -8.68 24.78
N GLN A 245 25.21 -7.66 24.55
CA GLN A 245 25.02 -6.71 23.46
C GLN A 245 24.89 -7.51 22.14
N PRO A 246 23.88 -7.24 21.29
CA PRO A 246 23.82 -7.85 19.97
C PRO A 246 25.13 -7.59 19.23
N VAL A 247 25.69 -8.63 18.64
CA VAL A 247 26.89 -8.53 17.81
C VAL A 247 26.55 -7.61 16.64
N ALA A 248 27.34 -6.54 16.45
CA ALA A 248 27.15 -5.65 15.31
C ALA A 248 27.21 -6.45 13.99
N PRO A 249 26.31 -6.19 13.02
CA PRO A 249 26.30 -6.81 11.70
C PRO A 249 27.70 -6.99 11.10
N SER A 250 28.06 -8.23 10.78
CA SER A 250 29.32 -8.55 10.11
C SER A 250 29.15 -8.48 8.60
N GLY A 251 29.00 -7.25 8.11
CA GLY A 251 28.82 -6.84 6.72
C GLY A 251 28.78 -5.31 6.67
N SER A 252 29.03 -4.68 5.53
CA SER A 252 29.01 -3.21 5.46
C SER A 252 27.63 -2.60 5.74
N HIS A 253 26.57 -3.42 5.77
CA HIS A 253 25.19 -3.03 6.03
C HIS A 253 24.43 -4.12 6.83
N PRO A 254 23.42 -3.78 7.65
CA PRO A 254 22.60 -4.77 8.33
C PRO A 254 21.85 -5.69 7.36
N GLY A 255 21.78 -6.97 7.65
CA GLY A 255 21.03 -7.98 6.92
C GLY A 255 20.00 -8.68 7.79
N GLU A 256 19.25 -9.61 7.19
CA GLU A 256 18.23 -10.37 7.94
C GLU A 256 18.83 -11.21 9.07
N ALA A 257 20.02 -11.78 8.85
CA ALA A 257 20.65 -12.73 9.75
C ALA A 257 21.29 -12.10 11.00
N ASP A 258 21.56 -10.78 10.96
CA ASP A 258 22.24 -10.04 12.03
C ASP A 258 21.41 -8.89 12.60
N THR A 259 20.13 -8.82 12.22
CA THR A 259 19.15 -7.90 12.81
C THR A 259 18.02 -8.61 13.53
N GLY A 260 17.56 -7.97 14.60
CA GLY A 260 16.56 -8.54 15.51
C GLY A 260 17.14 -9.60 16.46
N PRO A 261 16.29 -10.25 17.28
CA PRO A 261 16.73 -11.11 18.35
C PRO A 261 17.39 -12.39 17.83
N THR A 262 18.59 -12.69 18.36
CA THR A 262 19.32 -13.95 18.11
C THR A 262 19.46 -14.72 19.42
N GLY A 263 18.76 -15.85 19.58
CA GLY A 263 18.94 -16.77 20.70
C GLY A 263 17.76 -16.91 21.67
N GLU A 264 18.02 -17.53 22.82
CA GLU A 264 17.04 -17.81 23.87
C GLU A 264 16.56 -16.53 24.57
N GLY A 265 15.34 -16.57 25.14
CA GLY A 265 14.75 -15.42 25.85
C GLY A 265 14.01 -14.42 24.95
N THR A 266 13.84 -14.75 23.67
CA THR A 266 12.99 -14.00 22.74
C THR A 266 11.53 -14.11 23.15
N ARG A 267 10.85 -12.97 23.33
CA ARG A 267 9.41 -12.93 23.63
C ARG A 267 8.61 -12.81 22.34
N ASN A 268 7.49 -13.53 22.23
CA ASN A 268 6.50 -13.25 21.19
C ASN A 268 5.41 -12.34 21.78
N LEU A 269 5.17 -11.19 21.16
CA LEU A 269 4.24 -10.17 21.65
C LEU A 269 2.96 -10.06 20.82
N GLY A 270 2.79 -10.85 19.77
CA GLY A 270 1.64 -10.70 18.88
C GLY A 270 1.73 -9.39 18.07
N SER A 271 0.57 -8.83 17.75
CA SER A 271 0.46 -7.46 17.23
C SER A 271 0.58 -6.40 18.34
N VAL A 272 1.39 -5.36 18.09
CA VAL A 272 1.53 -4.22 18.98
C VAL A 272 0.93 -2.98 18.34
N VAL A 273 -0.07 -2.40 19.01
CA VAL A 273 -0.71 -1.14 18.63
C VAL A 273 -0.45 -0.11 19.72
N VAL A 274 0.07 1.06 19.35
CA VAL A 274 0.39 2.16 20.27
C VAL A 274 -0.49 3.37 19.94
N ARG A 275 -1.35 3.75 20.87
CA ARG A 275 -2.33 4.83 20.70
C ARG A 275 -1.87 6.15 21.34
N SER A 276 -2.63 7.22 21.11
CA SER A 276 -2.35 8.55 21.65
C SER A 276 -2.11 8.52 23.16
N GLY A 277 -0.97 9.08 23.59
CA GLY A 277 -0.57 9.14 25.00
C GLY A 277 0.02 7.84 25.55
N GLU A 278 0.02 6.75 24.79
CA GLU A 278 0.66 5.51 25.17
C GLU A 278 2.16 5.54 24.87
N VAL A 279 2.93 4.94 25.79
CA VAL A 279 4.37 4.74 25.65
C VAL A 279 4.67 3.25 25.75
N ARG A 280 5.32 2.68 24.73
CA ARG A 280 5.80 1.29 24.74
C ARG A 280 7.31 1.24 24.58
N ASN A 281 7.94 0.35 25.34
CA ASN A 281 9.34 -0.03 25.14
C ASN A 281 9.37 -1.53 24.87
N ILE A 282 9.96 -1.94 23.76
CA ILE A 282 10.09 -3.34 23.37
C ILE A 282 11.57 -3.66 23.22
N ASP A 283 11.98 -4.78 23.81
CA ASP A 283 13.34 -5.29 23.73
C ASP A 283 13.32 -6.81 23.50
N ASN A 284 14.22 -7.31 22.65
CA ASN A 284 14.44 -8.74 22.44
C ASN A 284 13.14 -9.54 22.18
N ALA A 285 12.41 -9.16 21.13
CA ALA A 285 11.08 -9.68 20.87
C ALA A 285 10.80 -9.95 19.38
N VAL A 286 9.86 -10.85 19.14
CA VAL A 286 9.17 -11.04 17.87
C VAL A 286 7.78 -10.42 18.00
N VAL A 287 7.40 -9.64 17.00
CA VAL A 287 6.13 -8.93 16.88
C VAL A 287 5.54 -9.30 15.51
N ASP A 288 4.24 -9.56 15.43
CA ASP A 288 3.63 -9.89 14.15
C ASP A 288 3.37 -8.64 13.32
N ARG A 289 2.94 -7.56 13.96
CA ARG A 289 2.73 -6.24 13.34
C ARG A 289 2.93 -5.13 14.36
N LEU A 290 3.50 -4.02 13.91
CA LEU A 290 3.70 -2.85 14.77
C LEU A 290 2.96 -1.64 14.19
N GLU A 291 2.01 -1.10 14.95
CA GLU A 291 1.25 0.09 14.55
C GLU A 291 1.40 1.22 15.57
N VAL A 292 1.67 2.43 15.08
CA VAL A 292 1.78 3.64 15.91
C VAL A 292 0.81 4.70 15.39
N HIS A 293 -0.25 4.93 16.14
CA HIS A 293 -1.28 5.93 15.86
C HIS A 293 -0.86 7.34 16.30
N PRO A 294 -1.63 8.39 15.96
CA PRO A 294 -1.31 9.78 16.33
C PRO A 294 -1.02 9.92 17.82
N GLY A 295 0.09 10.59 18.16
CA GLY A 295 0.50 10.83 19.55
C GLY A 295 1.01 9.60 20.31
N GLY A 296 1.11 8.43 19.67
CA GLY A 296 1.73 7.24 20.25
C GLY A 296 3.25 7.34 20.28
N THR A 297 3.86 6.71 21.29
CA THR A 297 5.32 6.65 21.43
C THR A 297 5.80 5.21 21.58
N ILE A 298 6.72 4.80 20.72
CA ILE A 298 7.43 3.52 20.89
C ILE A 298 8.94 3.65 20.73
N VAL A 299 9.66 2.89 21.55
CA VAL A 299 11.08 2.57 21.39
C VAL A 299 11.20 1.04 21.30
N ALA A 300 11.78 0.52 20.23
CA ALA A 300 11.99 -0.90 20.03
C ALA A 300 13.46 -1.19 19.71
N THR A 301 14.06 -2.12 20.44
CA THR A 301 15.46 -2.51 20.28
C THR A 301 15.59 -4.02 20.14
N ASN A 302 16.36 -4.49 19.16
CA ASN A 302 16.58 -5.93 18.97
C ASN A 302 15.25 -6.67 18.75
N VAL A 303 14.47 -6.23 17.76
CA VAL A 303 13.10 -6.74 17.49
C VAL A 303 13.02 -7.31 16.08
N ARG A 304 12.25 -8.39 15.90
CA ARG A 304 11.82 -8.86 14.57
C ARG A 304 10.32 -8.62 14.42
N VAL A 305 9.94 -7.94 13.34
CA VAL A 305 8.55 -7.71 12.94
C VAL A 305 8.27 -8.61 11.74
N ASN A 306 7.44 -9.63 11.92
CA ASN A 306 7.11 -10.61 10.87
C ASN A 306 6.18 -10.04 9.78
N GLY A 307 5.46 -8.96 10.10
CA GLY A 307 4.62 -8.20 9.20
C GLY A 307 5.16 -6.79 8.96
N ALA A 308 4.24 -5.83 8.91
CA ALA A 308 4.54 -4.44 8.59
C ALA A 308 4.76 -3.59 9.84
N VAL A 309 5.52 -2.51 9.67
CA VAL A 309 5.53 -1.36 10.59
C VAL A 309 4.69 -0.24 9.99
N VAL A 310 3.63 0.18 10.67
CA VAL A 310 2.69 1.20 10.20
C VAL A 310 2.70 2.40 11.15
N VAL A 311 3.00 3.58 10.63
CA VAL A 311 3.00 4.84 11.40
C VAL A 311 1.99 5.79 10.79
N VAL A 312 1.05 6.25 11.61
CA VAL A 312 -0.08 7.07 11.17
C VAL A 312 -0.07 8.42 11.91
N PRO A 313 0.86 9.34 11.60
CA PRO A 313 0.79 10.70 12.13
C PRO A 313 -0.45 11.45 11.59
N ARG A 314 -0.91 12.47 12.31
CA ARG A 314 -2.04 13.33 11.90
C ARG A 314 -1.76 14.80 12.20
N PRO A 315 -2.18 15.74 11.32
CA PRO A 315 -2.04 17.17 11.56
C PRO A 315 -2.84 17.59 12.80
N GLY A 316 -2.29 18.52 13.59
CA GLY A 316 -2.93 19.02 14.81
C GLY A 316 -2.95 18.06 16.00
N GLN A 317 -2.42 16.84 15.85
CA GLN A 317 -2.28 15.86 16.93
C GLN A 317 -0.88 15.92 17.56
N ALA A 318 -0.72 15.27 18.71
CA ALA A 318 0.58 15.11 19.34
C ALA A 318 1.54 14.33 18.41
N ILE A 319 2.83 14.67 18.48
CA ILE A 319 3.86 14.09 17.63
C ILE A 319 3.91 12.58 17.83
N THR A 320 3.76 11.83 16.74
CA THR A 320 3.97 10.38 16.74
C THR A 320 5.46 10.07 16.77
N LYS A 321 5.85 9.18 17.69
CA LYS A 321 7.25 8.81 17.91
C LYS A 321 7.48 7.31 17.69
N LEU A 322 8.46 6.99 16.84
CA LEU A 322 8.90 5.64 16.55
C LEU A 322 10.42 5.61 16.52
N HIS A 323 11.04 5.00 17.53
CA HIS A 323 12.48 4.76 17.56
C HIS A 323 12.75 3.26 17.43
N LEU A 324 13.38 2.85 16.33
CA LEU A 324 13.75 1.47 16.05
C LEU A 324 15.28 1.37 16.02
N ASP A 325 15.85 0.42 16.76
CA ASP A 325 17.28 0.11 16.71
C ASP A 325 17.50 -1.40 16.64
N ASN A 326 18.33 -1.86 15.70
CA ASN A 326 18.54 -3.29 15.47
C ASN A 326 17.23 -4.06 15.23
N VAL A 327 16.42 -3.60 14.28
CA VAL A 327 15.10 -4.18 13.97
C VAL A 327 15.10 -4.82 12.58
N ALA A 328 14.58 -6.04 12.49
CA ALA A 328 14.29 -6.73 11.23
C ALA A 328 12.79 -6.61 10.91
N VAL A 329 12.42 -6.13 9.73
CA VAL A 329 11.02 -6.00 9.29
C VAL A 329 10.84 -6.72 7.96
N THR A 330 9.88 -7.64 7.88
CA THR A 330 9.71 -8.51 6.70
C THR A 330 8.58 -8.11 5.77
N ASN A 331 7.69 -7.17 6.12
CA ASN A 331 6.64 -6.67 5.21
C ASN A 331 6.59 -5.14 5.14
N GLY A 332 7.77 -4.52 5.06
CA GLY A 332 7.97 -3.09 4.85
C GLY A 332 7.53 -2.18 5.99
N MET A 333 7.76 -0.89 5.77
CA MET A 333 7.42 0.18 6.70
C MET A 333 6.67 1.29 5.97
N THR A 334 5.57 1.77 6.57
CA THR A 334 4.79 2.90 6.06
C THR A 334 4.74 4.04 7.07
N VAL A 335 4.86 5.27 6.58
CA VAL A 335 4.66 6.51 7.34
C VAL A 335 3.66 7.37 6.59
N ASN A 336 2.38 7.19 6.92
CA ASN A 336 1.28 7.82 6.20
C ASN A 336 0.63 8.88 7.07
N VAL A 337 0.89 10.15 6.74
CA VAL A 337 0.18 11.26 7.37
C VAL A 337 -1.26 11.23 6.89
N THR A 338 -2.21 11.11 7.81
CA THR A 338 -3.63 11.04 7.48
C THR A 338 -4.41 12.19 8.08
N ASP A 339 -5.62 12.40 7.60
CA ASP A 339 -6.68 13.14 8.27
C ASP A 339 -7.99 12.34 8.19
N ASP A 340 -9.14 12.99 8.39
CA ASP A 340 -10.43 12.31 8.33
C ASP A 340 -10.88 11.99 6.90
N SER A 341 -10.21 12.53 5.88
CA SER A 341 -10.44 12.27 4.45
C SER A 341 -9.50 11.22 3.85
N GLY A 342 -8.55 10.71 4.64
CA GLY A 342 -7.56 9.73 4.20
C GLY A 342 -6.15 10.32 4.21
N LEU A 343 -5.40 10.17 3.11
CA LEU A 343 -4.02 10.62 3.02
C LEU A 343 -3.94 12.15 2.93
N TYR A 344 -3.26 12.76 3.88
CA TYR A 344 -3.21 14.22 4.03
C TYR A 344 -2.09 14.84 3.19
N TRP A 345 -2.42 15.63 2.18
CA TRP A 345 -1.45 16.31 1.30
C TRP A 345 -1.29 17.82 1.59
N GLY A 346 -1.66 18.25 2.79
CA GLY A 346 -1.57 19.66 3.20
C GLY A 346 -0.17 20.06 3.69
N ALA A 347 -0.11 20.74 4.83
CA ALA A 347 1.14 21.24 5.40
C ALA A 347 2.02 20.09 5.95
N PRO A 348 3.35 20.25 6.03
CA PRO A 348 4.21 19.24 6.63
C PRO A 348 3.82 18.91 8.07
N VAL A 349 3.79 17.61 8.42
CA VAL A 349 3.42 17.14 9.75
C VAL A 349 4.64 16.61 10.50
N PRO A 350 5.02 17.21 11.64
CA PRO A 350 6.18 16.77 12.41
C PRO A 350 6.06 15.35 12.94
N VAL A 351 7.13 14.58 12.80
CA VAL A 351 7.27 13.22 13.35
C VAL A 351 8.60 13.10 14.10
N ASP A 352 8.67 12.20 15.09
CA ASP A 352 9.93 11.78 15.73
C ASP A 352 10.23 10.32 15.37
N ILE A 353 10.62 10.11 14.10
CA ILE A 353 10.94 8.78 13.57
C ILE A 353 12.46 8.66 13.46
N LYS A 354 13.01 7.65 14.14
CA LYS A 354 14.44 7.31 14.09
C LYS A 354 14.58 5.81 13.89
N VAL A 355 15.24 5.41 12.82
CA VAL A 355 15.51 4.00 12.54
C VAL A 355 17.02 3.84 12.38
N SER A 356 17.62 2.97 13.18
CA SER A 356 19.05 2.69 13.14
C SER A 356 19.37 1.20 13.10
N ASN A 357 20.48 0.87 12.43
CA ASN A 357 21.06 -0.49 12.43
C ASN A 357 20.05 -1.58 12.05
N SER A 358 19.10 -1.26 11.16
CA SER A 358 17.92 -2.07 10.92
C SER A 358 17.90 -2.62 9.49
N TRP A 359 17.14 -3.68 9.28
CA TRP A 359 16.90 -4.29 7.98
C TRP A 359 15.40 -4.31 7.72
N ILE A 360 14.99 -3.70 6.62
CA ILE A 360 13.58 -3.56 6.24
C ILE A 360 13.43 -4.12 4.84
N ARG A 361 12.60 -5.15 4.72
CA ARG A 361 12.30 -5.84 3.46
C ARG A 361 10.82 -5.76 3.15
N HIS A 362 10.47 -5.65 1.88
CA HIS A 362 9.10 -5.86 1.41
C HIS A 362 9.07 -6.95 0.32
N PRO A 363 8.29 -8.02 0.49
CA PRO A 363 8.06 -9.03 -0.53
C PRO A 363 7.14 -8.49 -1.60
N GLN A 364 7.39 -8.76 -2.88
CA GLN A 364 6.46 -8.36 -3.92
C GLN A 364 5.22 -9.26 -3.94
N GLY A 365 4.06 -8.65 -4.25
CA GLY A 365 2.80 -9.38 -4.43
C GLY A 365 2.12 -9.82 -3.14
N SER A 366 2.60 -9.36 -1.97
CA SER A 366 2.14 -9.83 -0.65
C SER A 366 0.92 -9.11 -0.07
N GLY A 367 0.32 -8.11 -0.72
CA GLY A 367 -0.94 -7.55 -0.22
C GLY A 367 -1.25 -6.08 -0.52
N SER A 368 -2.16 -5.55 0.29
CA SER A 368 -2.87 -4.27 0.20
C SER A 368 -2.05 -3.03 0.60
N ASP A 369 -0.78 -3.21 0.97
CA ASP A 369 0.12 -2.15 1.40
C ASP A 369 1.13 -1.80 0.29
N HIS A 370 1.71 -0.60 0.37
CA HIS A 370 2.65 -0.06 -0.61
C HIS A 370 3.77 -1.07 -0.97
N THR A 371 4.08 -1.23 -2.25
CA THR A 371 5.03 -2.23 -2.76
C THR A 371 6.51 -1.86 -2.51
N GLN A 372 6.85 -1.23 -1.39
CA GLN A 372 8.18 -0.71 -1.08
C GLN A 372 8.65 -1.15 0.31
N ALA A 373 9.96 -1.30 0.49
CA ALA A 373 10.55 -1.51 1.81
C ALA A 373 10.24 -0.33 2.75
N LEU A 374 10.26 0.90 2.22
CA LEU A 374 9.80 2.09 2.93
C LEU A 374 8.93 2.96 2.03
N ALA A 375 7.75 3.29 2.54
CA ALA A 375 6.82 4.25 1.96
C ALA A 375 6.55 5.39 2.95
N GLY A 376 6.64 6.64 2.49
CA GLY A 376 6.28 7.82 3.29
C GLY A 376 5.42 8.76 2.48
N PHE A 377 4.21 9.06 2.97
CA PHE A 377 3.25 9.87 2.26
C PHE A 377 2.60 10.94 3.14
N GLY A 378 2.17 12.03 2.51
CA GLY A 378 1.50 13.14 3.18
C GLY A 378 2.42 14.13 3.91
N TYR A 379 3.67 14.26 3.43
CA TYR A 379 4.66 15.21 3.94
C TYR A 379 5.03 15.07 5.43
N PRO A 380 5.35 13.87 5.95
CA PRO A 380 5.99 13.77 7.26
C PRO A 380 7.32 14.56 7.26
N THR A 381 7.59 15.31 8.33
CA THR A 381 8.84 16.07 8.47
C THR A 381 9.66 15.68 9.70
N GLY A 382 10.98 15.54 9.50
CA GLY A 382 11.95 15.30 10.57
C GLY A 382 12.37 13.83 10.81
N ALA A 383 12.02 12.91 9.91
CA ALA A 383 12.43 11.51 10.03
C ALA A 383 13.94 11.29 9.79
N THR A 384 14.53 10.29 10.44
CA THR A 384 15.95 9.94 10.26
C THR A 384 16.13 8.42 10.17
N PHE A 385 16.87 8.00 9.14
CA PHE A 385 17.27 6.62 8.90
C PHE A 385 18.79 6.56 8.84
N THR A 386 19.41 5.75 9.70
CA THR A 386 20.86 5.65 9.82
C THR A 386 21.29 4.20 9.76
N ASN A 387 22.29 3.87 8.96
CA ASN A 387 22.81 2.49 8.87
C ASN A 387 21.67 1.46 8.71
N THR A 388 20.76 1.72 7.79
CA THR A 388 19.55 0.91 7.59
C THR A 388 19.52 0.38 6.16
N THR A 389 19.16 -0.89 6.02
CA THR A 389 19.05 -1.58 4.72
C THR A 389 17.59 -1.66 4.30
N PHE A 390 17.30 -1.24 3.08
CA PHE A 390 15.99 -1.31 2.45
C PHE A 390 16.04 -2.27 1.26
N ILE A 391 15.31 -3.38 1.33
CA ILE A 391 15.30 -4.44 0.32
C ILE A 391 13.90 -4.63 -0.26
N LEU A 392 13.80 -4.64 -1.58
CA LEU A 392 12.58 -5.01 -2.29
C LEU A 392 12.76 -6.34 -3.05
N ASP A 393 11.83 -7.28 -2.88
CA ASP A 393 11.91 -8.60 -3.53
C ASP A 393 11.26 -8.63 -4.91
N GLY A 394 11.88 -9.29 -5.90
CA GLY A 394 11.28 -9.48 -7.24
C GLY A 394 10.27 -10.63 -7.31
N PRO A 395 9.62 -10.84 -8.49
CA PRO A 395 9.92 -10.28 -9.82
C PRO A 395 9.14 -9.01 -10.20
N PHE A 396 9.77 -7.84 -10.31
CA PHE A 396 9.00 -6.58 -10.44
C PHE A 396 8.28 -6.42 -11.81
N ASN A 397 6.97 -6.14 -11.75
CA ASN A 397 6.03 -6.11 -12.88
C ASN A 397 5.82 -4.70 -13.49
N GLY A 398 6.77 -3.78 -13.30
CA GLY A 398 6.69 -2.41 -13.82
C GLY A 398 5.86 -1.42 -12.99
N THR A 399 5.22 -1.85 -11.90
CA THR A 399 4.51 -0.95 -10.94
C THR A 399 5.39 -0.53 -9.75
N GLY A 400 6.38 -1.34 -9.38
CA GLY A 400 7.33 -1.04 -8.31
C GLY A 400 8.35 0.03 -8.73
N THR A 401 8.20 1.25 -8.21
CA THR A 401 9.05 2.39 -8.59
C THR A 401 10.47 2.31 -8.00
N ALA A 402 10.59 1.92 -6.72
CA ALA A 402 11.85 1.83 -5.96
C ALA A 402 11.69 1.11 -4.61
N PRO A 403 12.77 0.57 -3.99
CA PRO A 403 12.79 0.11 -2.60
C PRO A 403 12.31 1.15 -1.60
N VAL A 404 12.55 2.43 -1.89
CA VAL A 404 12.09 3.55 -1.06
C VAL A 404 11.30 4.55 -1.89
N PHE A 405 10.11 4.89 -1.39
CA PHE A 405 9.21 5.87 -1.97
C PHE A 405 8.77 6.88 -0.89
N TRP A 406 9.45 8.03 -0.84
CA TRP A 406 9.32 9.01 0.23
C TRP A 406 8.87 10.38 -0.28
N HIS A 407 7.71 10.83 0.19
CA HIS A 407 7.16 12.18 0.03
C HIS A 407 7.14 12.89 1.39
N GLY A 408 8.31 13.32 1.87
CA GLY A 408 8.47 13.98 3.18
C GLY A 408 9.35 15.22 3.11
N GLN A 409 9.64 15.85 4.24
CA GLN A 409 10.57 16.99 4.34
C GLN A 409 11.56 16.79 5.47
N ASP A 410 12.68 17.51 5.41
CA ASP A 410 13.71 17.51 6.45
C ASP A 410 14.12 16.09 6.89
N THR A 411 14.07 15.12 5.96
CA THR A 411 14.36 13.71 6.23
C THR A 411 15.79 13.39 5.88
N THR A 412 16.49 12.68 6.76
CA THR A 412 17.87 12.24 6.50
C THR A 412 17.95 10.73 6.36
N PHE A 413 18.57 10.28 5.27
CA PHE A 413 19.06 8.92 5.07
C PHE A 413 20.60 8.97 5.08
N ASP A 414 21.22 8.32 6.06
CA ASP A 414 22.67 8.36 6.27
C ASP A 414 23.24 6.95 6.40
N ASN A 415 24.24 6.63 5.57
CA ASN A 415 24.86 5.30 5.55
C ASN A 415 23.85 4.16 5.30
N CYS A 416 22.83 4.40 4.49
CA CYS A 416 21.82 3.40 4.17
C CYS A 416 22.22 2.52 2.99
N TYR A 417 21.66 1.32 2.91
CA TYR A 417 21.70 0.49 1.71
C TYR A 417 20.31 0.43 1.08
N PHE A 418 20.24 0.58 -0.23
CA PHE A 418 19.01 0.50 -1.00
C PHE A 418 19.19 -0.51 -2.12
N GLY A 419 18.42 -1.60 -2.14
CA GLY A 419 18.60 -2.63 -3.16
C GLY A 419 17.51 -3.70 -3.23
N PHE A 420 17.88 -4.84 -3.82
CA PHE A 420 16.96 -5.87 -4.29
C PHE A 420 17.43 -7.25 -3.86
N ASP A 421 16.50 -8.16 -3.51
CA ASP A 421 16.86 -9.53 -3.13
C ASP A 421 16.97 -10.46 -4.37
N LYS A 422 16.13 -10.24 -5.39
CA LYS A 422 16.01 -11.17 -6.53
C LYS A 422 15.67 -10.44 -7.84
N GLY A 423 16.54 -10.62 -8.84
CA GLY A 423 16.34 -10.12 -10.21
C GLY A 423 16.66 -8.63 -10.40
N LEU A 424 16.98 -8.24 -11.63
CA LEU A 424 17.06 -6.83 -12.05
C LEU A 424 15.64 -6.38 -12.34
N ALA A 425 14.93 -5.77 -11.41
CA ALA A 425 13.53 -5.53 -11.71
C ALA A 425 13.02 -4.10 -11.48
N SER A 426 13.73 -3.16 -10.86
CA SER A 426 13.09 -1.88 -10.47
C SER A 426 13.36 -0.82 -11.51
N TYR A 427 12.44 0.11 -11.70
CA TYR A 427 12.74 1.26 -12.54
C TYR A 427 13.88 2.08 -11.90
N TYR A 428 13.75 2.46 -10.62
CA TYR A 428 14.77 3.19 -9.87
C TYR A 428 15.02 2.59 -8.49
N THR A 429 16.10 3.00 -7.80
CA THR A 429 16.46 2.51 -6.46
C THR A 429 15.98 3.43 -5.34
N VAL A 430 15.82 4.72 -5.63
CA VAL A 430 15.42 5.71 -4.63
C VAL A 430 14.47 6.72 -5.24
N TYR A 431 13.27 6.85 -4.65
CA TYR A 431 12.37 7.97 -4.84
C TYR A 431 12.29 8.76 -3.53
N VAL A 432 12.88 9.95 -3.50
CA VAL A 432 12.77 10.87 -2.34
C VAL A 432 12.46 12.28 -2.82
N ARG A 433 11.25 12.73 -2.52
CA ARG A 433 10.71 14.04 -2.88
C ARG A 433 10.40 14.88 -1.65
N GLY A 434 10.61 16.19 -1.77
CA GLY A 434 10.29 17.21 -0.79
C GLY A 434 11.51 18.03 -0.36
N ALA A 435 11.26 19.11 0.37
CA ALA A 435 12.29 20.08 0.73
C ALA A 435 13.25 19.52 1.79
N ASN A 436 14.52 19.93 1.70
CA ASN A 436 15.58 19.65 2.67
C ASN A 436 15.82 18.17 3.00
N ASN A 437 15.31 17.25 2.19
CA ASN A 437 15.68 15.85 2.34
C ASN A 437 17.15 15.65 1.95
N LEU A 438 17.84 14.78 2.67
CA LEU A 438 19.25 14.48 2.48
C LEU A 438 19.45 12.97 2.43
N VAL A 439 20.02 12.48 1.32
CA VAL A 439 20.49 11.11 1.19
C VAL A 439 22.00 11.15 1.04
N ARG A 440 22.72 10.65 2.03
CA ARG A 440 24.19 10.75 2.05
C ARG A 440 24.89 9.47 2.47
N ASN A 441 26.14 9.35 2.05
CA ASN A 441 27.05 8.26 2.40
C ASN A 441 26.45 6.86 2.19
N SER A 442 25.49 6.74 1.26
CA SER A 442 24.65 5.55 1.12
C SER A 442 25.05 4.74 -0.11
N THR A 443 24.70 3.46 -0.10
CA THR A 443 25.03 2.50 -1.15
C THR A 443 23.76 2.12 -1.90
N PHE A 444 23.76 2.25 -3.22
CA PHE A 444 22.60 1.96 -4.06
C PHE A 444 22.89 0.82 -5.01
N GLU A 445 22.06 -0.21 -5.00
CA GLU A 445 22.00 -1.19 -6.07
C GLU A 445 21.39 -0.55 -7.32
N LYS A 446 21.91 -0.80 -8.51
CA LYS A 446 21.44 -0.13 -9.72
C LYS A 446 20.18 -0.81 -10.27
N GLY A 447 19.07 -0.06 -10.33
CA GLY A 447 17.84 -0.47 -11.02
C GLY A 447 17.98 -0.51 -12.55
N VAL A 448 16.93 -0.94 -13.23
CA VAL A 448 16.86 -1.09 -14.70
C VAL A 448 16.90 0.27 -15.43
N ALA A 449 16.28 1.32 -14.87
CA ALA A 449 16.30 2.65 -15.48
C ALA A 449 17.45 3.51 -14.94
N ASN A 450 17.60 3.65 -13.61
CA ASN A 450 18.75 4.29 -12.96
C ASN A 450 18.70 4.09 -11.42
N HIS A 451 19.49 4.87 -10.67
CA HIS A 451 19.46 4.92 -9.21
C HIS A 451 18.34 5.81 -8.65
N ILE A 452 18.12 7.00 -9.22
CA ILE A 452 17.33 8.09 -8.59
C ILE A 452 16.16 8.52 -9.49
N TYR A 453 14.98 8.74 -8.89
CA TYR A 453 13.81 9.31 -9.56
C TYR A 453 12.97 10.19 -8.61
N PRO A 454 12.19 11.17 -9.10
CA PRO A 454 12.18 11.72 -10.46
C PRO A 454 13.34 12.68 -10.66
N ASN A 455 14.07 12.62 -11.78
CA ASN A 455 15.22 13.51 -12.04
C ASN A 455 14.85 14.95 -12.47
N SER A 456 13.55 15.30 -12.48
CA SER A 456 13.05 16.56 -13.06
C SER A 456 12.03 17.33 -12.21
N ASP A 457 11.45 16.72 -11.16
CA ASP A 457 10.45 17.39 -10.32
C ASP A 457 11.05 17.97 -9.04
N LYS A 458 10.92 19.29 -8.82
CA LYS A 458 11.43 19.98 -7.62
C LYS A 458 10.34 20.18 -6.54
N PRO A 459 10.70 20.21 -5.25
CA PRO A 459 12.04 19.99 -4.69
C PRO A 459 12.38 18.50 -4.53
N MET A 460 13.61 18.12 -4.90
CA MET A 460 14.19 16.79 -4.69
C MET A 460 15.08 16.77 -3.44
N ALA A 461 15.36 15.56 -2.95
CA ALA A 461 16.43 15.36 -1.98
C ALA A 461 17.81 15.78 -2.53
N THR A 462 18.69 16.17 -1.61
CA THR A 462 20.12 16.36 -1.90
C THR A 462 20.84 15.03 -1.74
N TYR A 463 21.66 14.65 -2.74
CA TYR A 463 22.44 13.41 -2.74
C TYR A 463 23.93 13.72 -2.60
N VAL A 464 24.61 13.20 -1.58
CA VAL A 464 26.03 13.50 -1.32
C VAL A 464 26.80 12.25 -0.88
N GLY A 465 27.90 11.93 -1.57
CA GLY A 465 28.78 10.83 -1.17
C GLY A 465 28.15 9.45 -1.28
N ASN A 466 27.14 9.28 -2.12
CA ASN A 466 26.50 7.98 -2.37
C ASN A 466 27.27 7.22 -3.45
N VAL A 467 27.28 5.89 -3.37
CA VAL A 467 28.03 5.01 -4.28
C VAL A 467 27.15 3.88 -4.83
N ASP A 468 27.47 3.43 -6.03
CA ASP A 468 26.86 2.26 -6.67
C ASP A 468 27.39 0.98 -6.01
N ALA A 469 26.48 0.06 -5.64
CA ALA A 469 26.78 -1.14 -4.87
C ALA A 469 27.71 -2.13 -5.60
N HIS A 470 27.72 -2.10 -6.92
CA HIS A 470 28.47 -3.05 -7.74
C HIS A 470 29.82 -2.48 -8.19
N THR A 471 29.86 -1.19 -8.50
CA THR A 471 31.02 -0.53 -9.09
C THR A 471 31.81 0.30 -8.07
N GLY A 472 31.17 0.73 -6.97
CA GLY A 472 31.74 1.68 -6.02
C GLY A 472 31.86 3.10 -6.56
N GLU A 473 31.39 3.36 -7.78
CA GLU A 473 31.45 4.68 -8.40
C GLU A 473 30.43 5.64 -7.76
N PRO A 474 30.72 6.96 -7.72
CA PRO A 474 29.78 7.94 -7.19
C PRO A 474 28.44 7.94 -7.94
N VAL A 475 27.32 7.90 -7.20
CA VAL A 475 25.99 8.09 -7.77
C VAL A 475 25.70 9.59 -7.89
N THR A 476 25.27 10.01 -9.09
CA THR A 476 24.85 11.38 -9.37
C THR A 476 23.35 11.42 -9.72
N PRO A 477 22.59 12.44 -9.25
CA PRO A 477 21.17 12.64 -9.58
C PRO A 477 20.87 12.83 -11.06
#